data_AF-A0A4Q6AZ94-F1
#
_entry.id   AF-A0A4Q6AZ94-F1
#
_cell.length_a   1.000
_cell.length_b   1.000
_cell.length_c   1.000
_cell.angle_alpha   90.00
_cell.angle_beta   90.00
_cell.angle_gamma   90.00
#
_symmetry.space_group_name_H-M   'P 1'
#
loop_
_entity.id
_entity.type
_entity.pdbx_description
1 polymer ?
#
loop_
_entity_poly.entity_id
_entity_poly.type
_entity_poly.pdbx_seq_one_letter_code
_entity_poly.pdbx_strand_id
1 'polypeptide(L)'
;MKKLLVLTGAGISAESGIKTFRDADGLWEGHDVMEVATPEGFKKNPSLVLDFYNQRRQQLKDVKPNAAHMGLAQLEKEFDITVVTQNVDDLHERGGSTKIIHLHGQLLQARSSQNPDAVIYWSDDIHLGQKAGDGSQLRPHIVWFGEAVPAMDEAMVIASEADILVVIGTSLQVYPAAGLISYVQPNVPVFYID
;
A
#
# COMPACT_ATOMS: atom_id res chain seq x y z
N MET A 1 24.14 -1.15 -11.90
CA MET A 1 23.89 -1.96 -10.68
C MET A 1 22.87 -3.03 -11.03
N LYS A 2 22.82 -4.15 -10.31
CA LYS A 2 21.76 -5.16 -10.52
C LYS A 2 20.40 -4.56 -10.14
N LYS A 3 19.36 -4.89 -10.90
CA LYS A 3 17.98 -4.48 -10.63
C LYS A 3 17.36 -5.38 -9.56
N LEU A 4 17.09 -4.81 -8.39
CA LEU A 4 16.48 -5.51 -7.27
C LEU A 4 15.03 -5.02 -7.10
N LEU A 5 14.08 -5.91 -7.39
CA LEU A 5 12.68 -5.66 -7.08
C LEU A 5 12.37 -6.14 -5.67
N VAL A 6 11.77 -5.28 -4.86
CA VAL A 6 11.32 -5.64 -3.51
C VAL A 6 9.80 -5.51 -3.45
N LEU A 7 9.10 -6.63 -3.27
CA LEU A 7 7.66 -6.64 -3.00
C LEU A 7 7.44 -6.66 -1.50
N THR A 8 6.77 -5.65 -0.96
CA THR A 8 6.49 -5.55 0.48
C THR A 8 4.99 -5.60 0.78
N GLY A 9 4.64 -6.14 1.95
CA GLY A 9 3.30 -6.07 2.53
C GLY A 9 3.34 -5.63 3.99
N ALA A 10 2.20 -5.77 4.69
CA ALA A 10 2.00 -5.16 6.00
C ALA A 10 3.00 -5.63 7.07
N GLY A 11 3.56 -6.84 6.92
CA GLY A 11 4.53 -7.41 7.85
C GLY A 11 5.79 -6.56 7.99
N ILE A 12 6.25 -5.87 6.92
CA ILE A 12 7.43 -4.99 7.02
C ILE A 12 7.20 -3.81 7.98
N SER A 13 5.95 -3.36 8.13
CA SER A 13 5.57 -2.23 8.99
C SER A 13 5.16 -2.67 10.41
N ALA A 14 5.13 -3.97 10.70
CA ALA A 14 4.67 -4.48 11.99
C ALA A 14 5.54 -4.00 13.16
N GLU A 15 6.87 -4.05 13.01
CA GLU A 15 7.83 -3.56 14.01
C GLU A 15 7.80 -2.03 14.20
N SER A 16 7.16 -1.30 13.27
CA SER A 16 6.89 0.13 13.42
C SER A 16 5.63 0.43 14.23
N GLY A 17 4.89 -0.59 14.67
CA GLY A 17 3.65 -0.44 15.46
C GLY A 17 2.38 -0.37 14.63
N ILE A 18 2.43 -0.66 13.32
CA ILE A 18 1.25 -0.78 12.46
C ILE A 18 0.73 -2.21 12.56
N LYS A 19 -0.57 -2.39 12.86
CA LYS A 19 -1.14 -3.74 12.86
C LYS A 19 -1.34 -4.22 11.43
N THR A 20 -1.01 -5.48 11.21
CA THR A 20 -1.18 -6.13 9.92
C THR A 20 -2.63 -6.57 9.72
N PHE A 21 -3.08 -6.56 8.47
CA PHE A 21 -4.27 -7.28 8.07
C PHE A 21 -3.99 -8.79 8.14
N ARG A 22 -4.94 -9.56 8.67
CA ARG A 22 -4.84 -11.02 8.76
C ARG A 22 -6.00 -11.64 7.98
N ASP A 23 -5.69 -12.16 6.81
CA ASP A 23 -6.66 -12.85 5.95
C ASP A 23 -7.44 -13.96 6.68
N ALA A 24 -6.80 -14.63 7.66
CA ALA A 24 -7.36 -15.78 8.36
C ALA A 24 -8.57 -15.49 9.25
N ASP A 25 -8.68 -14.29 9.83
CA ASP A 25 -9.85 -13.88 10.62
C ASP A 25 -10.74 -12.87 9.88
N GLY A 26 -10.29 -12.38 8.71
CA GLY A 26 -11.02 -11.40 7.89
C GLY A 26 -11.09 -10.01 8.53
N LEU A 27 -10.33 -9.78 9.60
CA LEU A 27 -10.38 -8.53 10.35
C LEU A 27 -9.17 -7.64 10.05
N TRP A 28 -9.45 -6.34 9.93
CA TRP A 28 -8.42 -5.32 9.93
C TRP A 28 -8.72 -4.30 11.03
N GLU A 29 -7.81 -4.17 12.00
CA GLU A 29 -8.01 -3.32 13.19
C GLU A 29 -9.32 -3.64 13.95
N GLY A 30 -9.75 -4.91 13.93
CA GLY A 30 -10.97 -5.37 14.59
C GLY A 30 -12.27 -5.13 13.81
N HIS A 31 -12.19 -4.64 12.57
CA HIS A 31 -13.33 -4.49 11.68
C HIS A 31 -13.32 -5.58 10.59
N ASP A 32 -14.51 -6.05 10.20
CA ASP A 32 -14.68 -6.85 8.97
C ASP A 32 -14.20 -6.03 7.77
N VAL A 33 -13.21 -6.56 7.05
CA VAL A 33 -12.60 -5.91 5.89
C VAL A 33 -13.64 -5.52 4.82
N MET A 34 -14.71 -6.31 4.69
CA MET A 34 -15.76 -6.05 3.71
C MET A 34 -16.61 -4.83 4.06
N GLU A 35 -16.65 -4.41 5.33
CA GLU A 35 -17.38 -3.20 5.72
C GLU A 35 -16.58 -1.90 5.52
N VAL A 36 -15.25 -2.01 5.52
CA VAL A 36 -14.35 -0.87 5.66
C VAL A 36 -13.37 -0.68 4.51
N ALA A 37 -13.18 -1.69 3.66
CA ALA A 37 -12.25 -1.67 2.54
C ALA A 37 -12.90 -2.16 1.23
N THR A 38 -14.17 -1.80 1.01
CA THR A 38 -14.92 -2.07 -0.24
C THR A 38 -15.72 -0.84 -0.67
N PRO A 39 -15.98 -0.65 -1.98
CA PRO A 39 -16.93 0.36 -2.46
C PRO A 39 -18.33 0.20 -1.85
N GLU A 40 -18.78 -1.04 -1.66
CA GLU A 40 -20.08 -1.38 -1.07
C GLU A 40 -20.14 -0.95 0.41
N GLY A 41 -19.09 -1.20 1.17
CA GLY A 41 -18.94 -0.78 2.57
C GLY A 41 -18.99 0.73 2.70
N PHE A 42 -18.26 1.45 1.84
CA PHE A 42 -18.30 2.90 1.78
C PHE A 42 -19.69 3.45 1.40
N LYS A 43 -20.37 2.83 0.45
CA LYS A 43 -21.74 3.22 0.08
C LYS A 43 -22.74 2.95 1.20
N LYS A 44 -22.58 1.84 1.93
CA LYS A 44 -23.45 1.42 3.04
C LYS A 44 -23.28 2.32 4.26
N ASN A 45 -22.04 2.62 4.65
CA ASN A 45 -21.74 3.44 5.82
C ASN A 45 -20.46 4.26 5.61
N PRO A 46 -20.53 5.41 4.90
CA PRO A 46 -19.35 6.20 4.60
C PRO A 46 -18.70 6.78 5.86
N SER A 47 -19.47 7.10 6.91
CA SER A 47 -18.90 7.61 8.16
C SER A 47 -17.95 6.58 8.79
N LEU A 48 -18.39 5.31 8.90
CA LEU A 48 -17.56 4.23 9.44
C LEU A 48 -16.24 4.10 8.68
N VAL A 49 -16.30 4.08 7.34
CA VAL A 49 -15.11 3.94 6.51
C VAL A 49 -14.19 5.16 6.64
N LEU A 50 -14.75 6.37 6.63
CA LEU A 50 -13.96 7.59 6.81
C LEU A 50 -13.27 7.59 8.18
N ASP A 51 -13.99 7.29 9.26
CA ASP A 51 -13.45 7.23 10.62
C ASP A 51 -12.37 6.14 10.76
N PHE A 52 -12.60 4.98 10.14
CA PHE A 52 -11.63 3.89 10.06
C PHE A 52 -10.30 4.36 9.46
N TYR A 53 -10.32 5.01 8.29
CA TYR A 53 -9.09 5.53 7.67
C TYR A 53 -8.51 6.77 8.35
N ASN A 54 -9.35 7.62 8.98
CA ASN A 54 -8.91 8.76 9.79
C ASN A 54 -8.03 8.28 10.95
N GLN A 55 -8.45 7.24 11.67
CA GLN A 55 -7.66 6.64 12.76
C GLN A 55 -6.28 6.17 12.28
N ARG A 56 -6.15 5.64 11.06
CA ARG A 56 -4.83 5.24 10.52
C ARG A 56 -4.00 6.42 10.08
N ARG A 57 -4.61 7.44 9.48
CA ARG A 57 -3.90 8.70 9.19
C ARG A 57 -3.36 9.34 10.48
N GLN A 58 -4.12 9.26 11.57
CA GLN A 58 -3.66 9.72 12.89
C GLN A 58 -2.52 8.87 13.42
N GLN A 59 -2.68 7.54 13.48
CA GLN A 59 -1.64 6.60 13.92
C GLN A 59 -0.34 6.75 13.09
N LEU A 60 -0.45 7.01 11.79
CA LEU A 60 0.70 7.16 10.89
C LEU A 60 1.66 8.28 11.33
N LYS A 61 1.12 9.31 12.00
CA LYS A 61 1.88 10.46 12.54
C LYS A 61 2.76 10.05 13.74
N ASP A 62 2.40 8.99 14.44
CA ASP A 62 3.07 8.56 15.68
C ASP A 62 4.10 7.44 15.47
N VAL A 63 4.04 6.74 14.33
CA VAL A 63 4.96 5.65 13.97
C VAL A 63 6.18 6.15 13.21
N LYS A 64 7.27 5.36 13.22
CA LYS A 64 8.53 5.66 12.53
C LYS A 64 9.01 4.48 11.70
N PRO A 65 9.79 4.71 10.62
CA PRO A 65 10.43 3.62 9.88
C PRO A 65 11.29 2.77 10.81
N ASN A 66 11.23 1.45 10.62
CA ASN A 66 12.07 0.49 11.35
C ASN A 66 13.34 0.14 10.55
N ALA A 67 14.12 -0.81 11.08
CA ALA A 67 15.37 -1.24 10.48
C ALA A 67 15.22 -1.81 9.06
N ALA A 68 14.09 -2.45 8.73
CA ALA A 68 13.86 -2.99 7.39
C ALA A 68 13.74 -1.86 6.35
N HIS A 69 12.94 -0.83 6.64
CA HIS A 69 12.79 0.34 5.75
C HIS A 69 14.12 1.06 5.50
N MET A 70 14.86 1.35 6.59
CA MET A 70 16.18 1.99 6.49
C MET A 70 17.21 1.09 5.79
N GLY A 71 17.10 -0.23 5.98
CA GLY A 71 17.95 -1.22 5.31
C GLY A 71 17.75 -1.22 3.79
N LEU A 72 16.51 -1.17 3.33
CA LEU A 72 16.20 -1.06 1.90
C LEU A 72 16.77 0.22 1.29
N ALA A 73 16.59 1.36 1.96
CA ALA A 73 17.18 2.64 1.53
C ALA A 73 18.72 2.58 1.47
N GLN A 74 19.36 1.92 2.43
CA GLN A 74 20.81 1.76 2.44
C GLN A 74 21.32 0.86 1.30
N LEU A 75 20.56 -0.16 0.91
CA LEU A 75 20.90 -1.08 -0.19
C LEU A 75 20.86 -0.40 -1.58
N GLU A 76 20.22 0.77 -1.71
CA GLU A 76 20.24 1.56 -2.96
C GLU A 76 21.66 1.98 -3.38
N LYS A 77 22.65 1.90 -2.49
CA LYS A 77 24.07 2.14 -2.80
C LYS A 77 24.72 1.00 -3.59
N GLU A 78 24.13 -0.19 -3.55
CA GLU A 78 24.68 -1.42 -4.15
C GLU A 78 23.80 -1.94 -5.28
N PHE A 79 22.49 -1.68 -5.21
CA PHE A 79 21.48 -2.15 -6.15
C PHE A 79 20.68 -1.01 -6.74
N ASP A 80 20.18 -1.21 -7.96
CA ASP A 80 19.10 -0.39 -8.50
C ASP A 80 17.78 -0.95 -7.97
N ILE A 81 17.30 -0.40 -6.86
CA ILE A 81 16.14 -0.94 -6.13
C ILE A 81 14.86 -0.25 -6.60
N THR A 82 13.82 -1.04 -6.85
CA THR A 82 12.44 -0.55 -6.84
C THR A 82 11.67 -1.29 -5.76
N VAL A 83 11.03 -0.54 -4.87
CA VAL A 83 10.11 -1.06 -3.87
C VAL A 83 8.69 -1.01 -4.42
N VAL A 84 8.08 -2.16 -4.65
CA VAL A 84 6.64 -2.27 -4.90
C VAL A 84 5.97 -2.64 -3.59
N THR A 85 5.08 -1.80 -3.09
CA THR A 85 4.45 -1.99 -1.78
C THR A 85 2.94 -2.13 -1.89
N GLN A 86 2.40 -3.09 -1.13
CA GLN A 86 0.97 -3.20 -0.86
C GLN A 86 0.53 -2.28 0.28
N ASN A 87 1.49 -1.72 1.03
CA ASN A 87 1.20 -0.85 2.16
C ASN A 87 0.75 0.52 1.67
N VAL A 88 -0.05 1.15 2.51
CA VAL A 88 -0.61 2.48 2.29
C VAL A 88 0.00 3.53 3.22
N ASP A 89 0.93 3.12 4.08
CA ASP A 89 1.77 4.01 4.88
C ASP A 89 2.90 4.62 4.03
N ASP A 90 3.60 5.63 4.57
CA ASP A 90 4.72 6.33 3.94
C ASP A 90 6.08 5.95 4.58
N LEU A 91 6.19 4.76 5.18
CA LEU A 91 7.38 4.36 5.94
C LEU A 91 8.59 4.05 5.07
N HIS A 92 8.37 3.67 3.80
CA HIS A 92 9.46 3.51 2.82
C HIS A 92 10.08 4.86 2.48
N GLU A 93 9.26 5.86 2.18
CA GLU A 93 9.68 7.24 1.90
C GLU A 93 10.44 7.81 3.09
N ARG A 94 9.85 7.73 4.30
CA ARG A 94 10.49 8.22 5.52
C ARG A 94 11.74 7.41 5.89
N GLY A 95 11.80 6.14 5.49
CA GLY A 95 12.95 5.25 5.63
C GLY A 95 14.11 5.58 4.68
N GLY A 96 13.83 6.36 3.64
CA GLY A 96 14.81 6.88 2.68
C GLY A 96 14.80 6.18 1.32
N SER A 97 13.85 5.27 1.05
CA SER A 97 13.72 4.66 -0.28
C SER A 97 13.32 5.72 -1.32
N THR A 98 13.88 5.61 -2.53
CA THR A 98 13.73 6.65 -3.57
C THR A 98 12.87 6.24 -4.76
N LYS A 99 12.69 4.94 -5.01
CA LYS A 99 11.85 4.39 -6.09
C LYS A 99 10.78 3.48 -5.51
N ILE A 100 9.58 4.02 -5.31
CA ILE A 100 8.49 3.33 -4.63
C ILE A 100 7.24 3.34 -5.51
N ILE A 101 6.57 2.20 -5.60
CA ILE A 101 5.27 2.04 -6.27
C ILE A 101 4.27 1.54 -5.24
N HIS A 102 3.27 2.37 -4.94
CA HIS A 102 2.14 2.01 -4.08
C HIS A 102 1.05 1.33 -4.90
N LEU A 103 0.91 0.02 -4.75
CA LEU A 103 -0.16 -0.72 -5.43
C LEU A 103 -1.54 -0.31 -4.93
N HIS A 104 -1.68 -0.11 -3.61
CA HIS A 104 -2.99 0.09 -2.98
C HIS A 104 -3.28 1.54 -2.58
N GLY A 105 -2.58 2.50 -3.18
CA GLY A 105 -2.70 3.92 -2.85
C GLY A 105 -1.96 4.30 -1.57
N GLN A 106 -2.29 5.46 -1.01
CA GLN A 106 -1.55 6.09 0.10
C GLN A 106 -2.50 6.76 1.10
N LEU A 107 -2.22 6.61 2.39
CA LEU A 107 -3.02 7.19 3.48
C LEU A 107 -2.97 8.71 3.49
N LEU A 108 -1.84 9.32 3.12
CA LEU A 108 -1.65 10.78 3.06
C LEU A 108 -2.19 11.40 1.77
N GLN A 109 -3.09 10.69 1.08
CA GLN A 109 -3.76 11.16 -0.11
C GLN A 109 -5.27 10.91 -0.01
N ALA A 110 -6.02 11.78 -0.66
CA ALA A 110 -7.46 11.66 -0.83
C ALA A 110 -7.82 11.80 -2.31
N ARG A 111 -8.99 11.28 -2.70
CA ARG A 111 -9.51 11.42 -4.05
C ARG A 111 -11.02 11.63 -4.06
N SER A 112 -11.54 12.05 -5.21
CA SER A 112 -12.98 12.04 -5.48
C SER A 112 -13.55 10.62 -5.37
N SER A 113 -14.80 10.52 -4.91
CA SER A 113 -15.55 9.25 -4.92
C SER A 113 -16.12 8.89 -6.28
N GLN A 114 -16.05 9.79 -7.27
CA GLN A 114 -16.53 9.56 -8.64
C GLN A 114 -15.41 9.59 -9.69
N ASN A 115 -14.37 10.39 -9.47
CA ASN A 115 -13.22 10.51 -10.35
C ASN A 115 -11.95 9.98 -9.65
N PRO A 116 -11.49 8.76 -9.97
CA PRO A 116 -10.34 8.16 -9.30
C PRO A 116 -9.02 8.90 -9.54
N ASP A 117 -8.93 9.70 -10.61
CA ASP A 117 -7.73 10.44 -11.02
C ASP A 117 -7.61 11.80 -10.33
N ALA A 118 -8.68 12.27 -9.68
CA ALA A 118 -8.67 13.53 -8.91
C ALA A 118 -8.04 13.33 -7.53
N VAL A 119 -6.75 13.01 -7.51
CA VAL A 119 -5.96 12.73 -6.30
C VAL A 119 -5.33 14.02 -5.75
N ILE A 120 -5.37 14.20 -4.44
CA ILE A 120 -4.76 15.31 -3.73
C ILE A 120 -3.99 14.80 -2.50
N TYR A 121 -2.93 15.51 -2.12
CA TYR A 121 -2.32 15.30 -0.80
C TYR A 121 -3.33 15.68 0.29
N TRP A 122 -3.47 14.82 1.29
CA TRP A 122 -4.41 15.01 2.40
C TRP A 122 -3.95 14.28 3.66
N SER A 123 -3.49 15.03 4.67
CA SER A 123 -2.97 14.47 5.93
C SER A 123 -3.92 14.54 7.13
N ASP A 124 -5.06 15.22 6.96
CA ASP A 124 -6.03 15.46 8.02
C ASP A 124 -7.18 14.46 7.94
N ASP A 125 -8.10 14.53 8.91
CA ASP A 125 -9.32 13.74 8.88
C ASP A 125 -10.18 14.14 7.67
N ILE A 126 -10.94 13.19 7.14
CA ILE A 126 -11.95 13.42 6.10
C ILE A 126 -13.29 13.20 6.77
N HIS A 127 -14.16 14.21 6.69
CA HIS A 127 -15.50 14.12 7.28
C HIS A 127 -16.57 13.94 6.20
N LEU A 128 -17.70 13.35 6.59
CA LEU A 128 -18.86 13.25 5.71
C LEU A 128 -19.34 14.65 5.32
N GLY A 129 -19.64 14.85 4.04
CA GLY A 129 -20.00 16.13 3.45
C GLY A 129 -18.79 16.96 2.98
N GLN A 130 -17.57 16.55 3.28
CA GLN A 130 -16.37 17.17 2.75
C GLN A 130 -16.17 16.75 1.30
N LYS A 131 -16.22 17.72 0.39
CA LYS A 131 -16.29 17.46 -1.04
C LYS A 131 -14.94 17.56 -1.74
N ALA A 132 -14.74 16.73 -2.75
CA ALA A 132 -13.69 16.90 -3.75
C ALA A 132 -14.04 18.07 -4.70
N GLY A 133 -13.11 18.43 -5.59
CA GLY A 133 -13.28 19.55 -6.52
C GLY A 133 -14.46 19.39 -7.50
N ASP A 134 -14.91 18.15 -7.74
CA ASP A 134 -16.09 17.83 -8.56
C ASP A 134 -17.42 17.83 -7.78
N GLY A 135 -17.38 18.15 -6.49
CA GLY A 135 -18.55 18.19 -5.61
C GLY A 135 -18.99 16.84 -5.06
N SER A 136 -18.32 15.74 -5.44
CA SER A 136 -18.54 14.41 -4.84
C SER A 136 -17.92 14.33 -3.44
N GLN A 137 -18.27 13.29 -2.66
CA GLN A 137 -17.66 13.05 -1.36
C GLN A 137 -16.16 12.75 -1.53
N LEU A 138 -15.30 13.45 -0.79
CA LEU A 138 -13.88 13.12 -0.68
C LEU A 138 -13.73 11.77 0.06
N ARG A 139 -12.85 10.90 -0.43
CA ARG A 139 -12.53 9.61 0.20
C ARG A 139 -11.01 9.40 0.27
N PRO A 140 -10.52 8.46 1.10
CA PRO A 140 -9.12 8.07 1.09
C PRO A 140 -8.68 7.61 -0.30
N HIS A 141 -7.46 7.97 -0.71
CA HIS A 141 -6.83 7.42 -1.91
C HIS A 141 -6.25 6.04 -1.62
N ILE A 142 -7.17 5.11 -1.36
CA ILE A 142 -6.88 3.72 -1.07
C ILE A 142 -7.63 2.88 -2.09
N VAL A 143 -6.95 1.87 -2.63
CA VAL A 143 -7.56 0.87 -3.50
C VAL A 143 -8.27 -0.14 -2.60
N TRP A 144 -9.58 -0.26 -2.78
CA TRP A 144 -10.43 -1.19 -2.04
C TRP A 144 -10.56 -2.54 -2.76
N PHE A 145 -10.96 -3.57 -2.02
CA PHE A 145 -11.33 -4.84 -2.63
C PHE A 145 -12.44 -4.63 -3.66
N GLY A 146 -12.27 -5.23 -4.84
CA GLY A 146 -13.14 -5.04 -6.00
C GLY A 146 -12.80 -3.85 -6.89
N GLU A 147 -11.86 -2.97 -6.49
CA GLU A 147 -11.36 -1.91 -7.35
C GLU A 147 -10.15 -2.39 -8.19
N ALA A 148 -9.93 -1.72 -9.32
CA ALA A 148 -8.72 -1.92 -10.12
C ALA A 148 -7.47 -1.46 -9.35
N VAL A 149 -6.32 -2.06 -9.67
CA VAL A 149 -4.99 -1.72 -9.14
C VAL A 149 -4.14 -1.15 -10.29
N PRO A 150 -4.27 0.13 -10.68
CA PRO A 150 -3.66 0.65 -11.91
C PRO A 150 -2.13 0.57 -11.92
N ALA A 151 -1.51 0.74 -10.74
CA ALA A 151 -0.06 0.65 -10.57
C ALA A 151 0.51 -0.76 -10.83
N MET A 152 -0.35 -1.78 -10.97
CA MET A 152 0.08 -3.13 -11.30
C MET A 152 0.75 -3.20 -12.68
N ASP A 153 0.28 -2.43 -13.67
CA ASP A 153 0.85 -2.44 -15.02
C ASP A 153 2.33 -2.01 -15.02
N GLU A 154 2.63 -0.91 -14.32
CA GLU A 154 4.00 -0.45 -14.12
C GLU A 154 4.85 -1.47 -13.33
N ALA A 155 4.29 -2.02 -12.25
CA ALA A 155 4.99 -3.01 -11.44
C ALA A 155 5.34 -4.28 -12.24
N MET A 156 4.45 -4.74 -13.13
CA MET A 156 4.68 -5.90 -14.00
C MET A 156 5.83 -5.66 -14.98
N VAL A 157 5.92 -4.47 -15.57
CA VAL A 157 7.05 -4.12 -16.44
C VAL A 157 8.36 -4.19 -15.65
N ILE A 158 8.40 -3.60 -14.46
CA ILE A 158 9.61 -3.58 -13.62
C ILE A 158 10.00 -4.99 -13.18
N ALA A 159 9.02 -5.82 -12.82
CA ALA A 159 9.25 -7.23 -12.49
C ALA A 159 9.90 -7.99 -13.64
N SER A 160 9.45 -7.76 -14.88
CA SER A 160 10.02 -8.44 -16.06
C SER A 160 11.48 -8.08 -16.36
N GLU A 161 11.98 -7.00 -15.78
CA GLU A 161 13.35 -6.52 -15.92
C GLU A 161 14.23 -6.80 -14.69
N ALA A 162 13.68 -7.34 -13.61
CA ALA A 162 14.40 -7.55 -12.35
C ALA A 162 15.44 -8.67 -12.46
N ASP A 163 16.63 -8.45 -11.89
CA ASP A 163 17.67 -9.47 -11.76
C ASP A 163 17.47 -10.32 -10.50
N ILE A 164 16.80 -9.75 -9.49
CA ILE A 164 16.53 -10.35 -8.17
C ILE A 164 15.15 -9.88 -7.68
N LEU A 165 14.39 -10.78 -7.07
CA LEU A 165 13.16 -10.46 -6.35
C LEU A 165 13.31 -10.78 -4.86
N VAL A 166 12.91 -9.84 -4.00
CA VAL A 166 12.78 -10.06 -2.55
C VAL A 166 11.34 -9.76 -2.15
N VAL A 167 10.72 -10.69 -1.44
CA VAL A 167 9.35 -10.58 -0.93
C VAL A 167 9.41 -10.46 0.58
N ILE A 168 8.85 -9.39 1.15
CA ILE A 168 8.96 -9.07 2.58
C ILE A 168 7.59 -8.84 3.21
N GLY A 169 7.26 -9.60 4.25
CA GLY A 169 6.13 -9.36 5.14
C GLY A 169 4.77 -9.36 4.42
N THR A 170 4.55 -10.31 3.52
CA THR A 170 3.29 -10.44 2.77
C THR A 170 2.84 -11.90 2.72
N SER A 171 1.54 -12.14 2.98
CA SER A 171 0.91 -13.46 2.90
C SER A 171 0.87 -14.03 1.47
N LEU A 172 1.03 -13.15 0.45
CA LEU A 172 0.84 -13.47 -0.97
C LEU A 172 -0.55 -14.05 -1.27
N GLN A 173 -1.57 -13.60 -0.54
CA GLN A 173 -2.97 -14.01 -0.76
C GLN A 173 -3.81 -12.94 -1.46
N VAL A 174 -3.39 -11.67 -1.39
CA VAL A 174 -4.12 -10.55 -1.98
C VAL A 174 -3.74 -10.37 -3.45
N TYR A 175 -4.69 -10.62 -4.35
CA TYR A 175 -4.53 -10.41 -5.79
C TYR A 175 -5.00 -9.03 -6.22
N PRO A 176 -4.35 -8.42 -7.24
CA PRO A 176 -3.32 -8.98 -8.13
C PRO A 176 -1.89 -8.93 -7.59
N ALA A 177 -1.62 -8.26 -6.46
CA ALA A 177 -0.26 -8.04 -5.95
C ALA A 177 0.55 -9.33 -5.74
N ALA A 178 -0.08 -10.38 -5.19
CA ALA A 178 0.52 -11.71 -5.05
C ALA A 178 1.01 -12.32 -6.39
N GLY A 179 0.33 -11.97 -7.48
CA GLY A 179 0.67 -12.41 -8.83
C GLY A 179 1.95 -11.80 -9.39
N LEU A 180 2.48 -10.72 -8.80
CA LEU A 180 3.67 -10.01 -9.30
C LEU A 180 4.89 -10.94 -9.45
N ILE A 181 5.01 -11.94 -8.58
CA ILE A 181 6.06 -12.97 -8.63
C ILE A 181 6.07 -13.71 -9.97
N SER A 182 4.92 -13.84 -10.64
CA SER A 182 4.82 -14.54 -11.92
C SER A 182 5.36 -13.75 -13.10
N TYR A 183 5.71 -12.47 -12.91
CA TYR A 183 6.18 -11.58 -13.97
C TYR A 183 7.70 -11.44 -14.03
N VAL A 184 8.44 -11.97 -13.05
CA VAL A 184 9.91 -12.02 -13.13
C VAL A 184 10.37 -13.11 -14.10
N GLN A 185 11.55 -12.93 -14.71
CA GLN A 185 12.08 -13.91 -15.67
C GLN A 185 12.37 -15.28 -15.01
N PRO A 186 12.30 -16.38 -15.78
CA PRO A 186 12.72 -17.69 -15.28
C PRO A 186 14.16 -17.65 -14.76
N ASN A 187 14.41 -18.27 -13.60
CA ASN A 187 15.70 -18.34 -12.90
C ASN A 187 16.17 -17.06 -12.18
N VAL A 188 15.35 -16.00 -12.13
CA VAL A 188 15.59 -14.88 -11.20
C VAL A 188 15.57 -15.42 -9.77
N PRO A 189 16.60 -15.18 -8.94
CA PRO A 189 16.57 -15.55 -7.53
C PRO A 189 15.45 -14.82 -6.81
N VAL A 190 14.62 -15.59 -6.10
CA VAL A 190 13.52 -15.09 -5.26
C VAL A 190 13.84 -15.38 -3.80
N PHE A 191 13.84 -14.35 -2.97
CA PHE A 191 14.00 -14.45 -1.52
C PHE A 191 12.69 -14.10 -0.83
N TYR A 192 12.37 -14.82 0.24
CA TYR A 192 11.17 -14.60 1.04
C TYR A 192 11.57 -14.34 2.49
N ILE A 193 11.04 -13.27 3.07
CA ILE A 193 11.28 -12.83 4.45
C ILE A 193 9.91 -12.53 5.08
N ASP A 194 9.50 -13.32 6.06
CA ASP A 194 8.22 -13.17 6.78
C ASP A 194 8.40 -13.54 8.26
#